data_AF-A0A1F4AK78-F1
#
_entry.id   AF-A0A1F4AK78-F1
#
_cell.length_a   1.000
_cell.length_b   1.000
_cell.length_c   1.000
_cell.angle_alpha   90.00
_cell.angle_beta   90.00
_cell.angle_gamma   90.00
#
_symmetry.space_group_name_H-M   'P 1'
#
loop_
_entity.id
_entity.type
_entity.pdbx_description
1 polymer ?
#
loop_
_entity_poly.entity_id
_entity_poly.type
_entity_poly.pdbx_seq_one_letter_code
_entity_poly.pdbx_strand_id
1 'polypeptide(L)'
;MQAIDAAEVVAARAKSSWARLIHKVYEVNPLECPKCGALMHVIALIDDATVIRRILEHLGLWAPRKPRQNQRAPPADRKVIDGPKPPVQEWTYHAVPDIA
;
A
#
# COMPACT_ATOMS: atom_id res chain seq x y z
N MET A 1 3.50 -1.82 -40.44
CA MET A 1 4.10 -2.54 -39.29
C MET A 1 4.45 -1.49 -38.25
N GLN A 2 3.50 -1.12 -37.39
CA GLN A 2 3.63 0.05 -36.50
C GLN A 2 4.57 -0.27 -35.34
N ALA A 3 5.54 0.61 -35.10
CA ALA A 3 6.38 0.61 -33.93
C ALA A 3 5.51 0.92 -32.71
N ILE A 4 5.32 -0.07 -31.83
CA ILE A 4 4.70 0.16 -30.53
C ILE A 4 5.61 1.14 -29.79
N ASP A 5 5.04 2.28 -29.38
CA ASP A 5 5.77 3.34 -28.72
C ASP A 5 6.41 2.80 -27.43
N ALA A 6 7.69 3.11 -27.21
CA ALA A 6 8.44 2.58 -26.07
C ALA A 6 7.79 2.95 -24.73
N ALA A 7 7.11 4.10 -24.63
CA ALA A 7 6.37 4.51 -23.45
C ALA A 7 5.12 3.63 -23.23
N GLU A 8 4.49 3.16 -24.30
CA GLU A 8 3.34 2.26 -24.22
C GLU A 8 3.73 0.88 -23.67
N VAL A 9 4.88 0.35 -24.12
CA VAL A 9 5.46 -0.89 -23.58
C VAL A 9 5.83 -0.75 -22.10
N VAL A 10 6.40 0.39 -21.70
CA VAL A 10 6.75 0.68 -20.31
C VAL A 10 5.49 0.79 -19.43
N ALA A 11 4.46 1.49 -19.91
CA ALA A 11 3.18 1.62 -19.20
C ALA A 11 2.47 0.26 -19.01
N ALA A 12 2.48 -0.59 -20.03
CA ALA A 12 1.93 -1.95 -19.94
C ALA A 12 2.66 -2.80 -18.88
N ARG A 13 4.00 -2.73 -18.84
CA ARG A 13 4.82 -3.42 -17.82
C ARG A 13 4.58 -2.89 -16.41
N ALA A 14 4.38 -1.58 -16.25
CA ALA A 14 4.06 -0.98 -14.97
C ALA A 14 2.68 -1.43 -14.45
N LYS A 15 1.66 -1.46 -15.33
CA LYS A 15 0.31 -1.97 -15.02
C LYS A 15 0.33 -3.44 -14.60
N SER A 16 1.04 -4.31 -15.32
CA SER A 16 1.15 -5.73 -14.97
C SER A 16 1.93 -5.98 -13.68
N SER A 17 2.99 -5.20 -13.44
CA SER A 17 3.74 -5.26 -12.19
C SER A 17 2.91 -4.80 -10.99
N TRP A 18 2.13 -3.73 -11.16
CA TRP A 18 1.21 -3.23 -10.15
C TRP A 18 0.11 -4.25 -9.84
N ALA A 19 -0.54 -4.82 -10.85
CA ALA A 19 -1.52 -5.89 -10.67
C ALA A 19 -0.94 -7.09 -9.90
N ARG A 20 0.29 -7.50 -10.22
CA ARG A 20 0.98 -8.58 -9.48
C ARG A 20 1.28 -8.23 -8.03
N LEU A 21 1.60 -6.97 -7.73
CA LEU A 21 1.84 -6.51 -6.36
C LEU A 21 0.54 -6.41 -5.55
N ILE A 22 -0.53 -5.92 -6.17
CA ILE A 22 -1.88 -5.89 -5.58
C ILE A 22 -2.33 -7.32 -5.28
N HIS A 23 -2.21 -8.24 -6.23
CA HIS A 23 -2.55 -9.65 -6.03
C HIS A 23 -1.89 -10.24 -4.76
N LYS A 24 -0.59 -10.02 -4.57
CA LYS A 24 0.15 -10.48 -3.37
C LYS A 24 -0.37 -9.90 -2.05
N VAL A 25 -1.04 -8.75 -2.07
CA VAL A 25 -1.59 -8.09 -0.88
C VAL A 25 -3.03 -8.54 -0.61
N TYR A 26 -3.81 -8.83 -1.65
CA TYR A 26 -5.25 -9.10 -1.55
C TYR A 26 -5.65 -10.58 -1.65
N GLU A 27 -4.72 -11.51 -1.90
CA GLU A 27 -5.04 -12.94 -2.02
C GLU A 27 -5.43 -13.63 -0.71
N VAL A 28 -5.10 -13.05 0.45
CA VAL A 28 -5.40 -13.67 1.75
C VAL A 28 -6.51 -12.88 2.42
N ASN A 29 -7.67 -13.50 2.61
CA ASN A 29 -8.74 -12.95 3.44
C ASN A 29 -8.27 -12.99 4.91
N PRO A 30 -7.94 -11.86 5.55
CA PRO A 30 -7.48 -11.86 6.92
C PRO A 30 -8.57 -12.23 7.92
N LEU A 31 -9.84 -12.30 7.47
CA LEU A 31 -11.00 -12.66 8.28
C LEU A 31 -11.42 -14.12 8.11
N GLU A 32 -10.58 -14.95 7.49
CA GLU A 32 -10.78 -16.40 7.48
C GLU A 32 -9.77 -17.07 8.41
N CYS A 33 -10.24 -17.96 9.30
CA CYS A 33 -9.37 -18.68 10.20
C CYS A 33 -8.50 -19.68 9.42
N PRO A 34 -7.15 -19.59 9.46
CA PRO A 34 -6.27 -20.48 8.69
C PRO A 34 -6.27 -21.94 9.18
N LYS A 35 -6.90 -22.23 10.33
CA LYS A 35 -7.01 -23.59 10.88
C LYS A 35 -8.31 -24.29 10.54
N CYS A 36 -9.43 -23.56 10.48
CA CYS A 36 -10.76 -24.16 10.35
C CYS A 36 -11.67 -23.50 9.30
N GLY A 37 -11.23 -22.42 8.64
CA GLY A 37 -12.01 -21.72 7.61
C GLY A 37 -13.18 -20.88 8.15
N ALA A 38 -13.37 -20.80 9.46
CA ALA A 38 -14.43 -20.00 10.06
C ALA A 38 -14.18 -18.49 9.87
N LEU A 39 -15.27 -17.72 9.76
CA LEU A 39 -15.21 -16.26 9.71
C LEU A 39 -14.75 -15.69 11.06
N MET A 40 -13.74 -14.82 10.99
CA MET A 40 -13.21 -14.06 12.10
C MET A 40 -13.73 -12.63 12.06
N HIS A 41 -13.80 -11.98 13.22
CA HIS A 41 -14.27 -10.60 13.37
C HIS A 41 -13.18 -9.75 14.02
N VAL A 42 -13.04 -8.49 13.58
CA VAL A 42 -12.15 -7.53 14.24
C VAL A 42 -12.80 -7.09 15.55
N ILE A 43 -12.13 -7.36 16.67
CA ILE A 43 -12.64 -7.01 18.00
C ILE A 43 -11.99 -5.75 18.59
N ALA A 44 -10.81 -5.36 18.11
CA ALA A 44 -10.08 -4.20 18.58
C ALA A 44 -9.04 -3.75 17.55
N LEU A 45 -8.73 -2.46 17.56
CA LEU A 45 -7.54 -1.89 16.93
C LEU A 45 -6.55 -1.51 18.03
N ILE A 46 -5.31 -1.98 17.93
CA ILE A 46 -4.25 -1.71 18.90
C ILE A 46 -3.16 -0.90 18.20
N ASP A 47 -2.96 0.34 18.63
CA ASP A 47 -1.97 1.27 18.08
C ASP A 47 -0.86 1.65 19.09
N ASP A 48 -1.05 1.35 20.38
CA ASP A 48 -0.02 1.53 21.41
C ASP A 48 1.19 0.61 21.17
N ALA A 49 2.35 1.23 20.91
CA ALA A 49 3.59 0.53 20.60
C ALA A 49 4.07 -0.43 21.71
N THR A 50 3.81 -0.10 22.97
CA THR A 50 4.19 -0.90 24.13
C THR A 50 3.31 -2.14 24.24
N VAL A 51 2.00 -1.99 24.00
CA VAL A 51 1.07 -3.12 23.96
C VAL A 51 1.40 -4.05 22.79
N ILE A 52 1.62 -3.50 21.60
CA ILE A 52 2.02 -4.26 20.40
C ILE A 52 3.28 -5.08 20.69
N ARG A 53 4.31 -4.43 21.25
CA ARG A 53 5.57 -5.11 21.60
C ARG A 53 5.34 -6.28 22.55
N ARG A 54 4.60 -6.07 23.65
CA ARG A 54 4.31 -7.13 24.63
C ARG A 54 3.60 -8.34 24.00
N ILE A 55 2.63 -8.11 23.12
CA ILE A 55 1.92 -9.18 22.40
C ILE A 55 2.89 -9.95 21.51
N LEU A 56 3.69 -9.25 20.71
CA LEU A 56 4.63 -9.88 19.79
C LEU A 56 5.74 -10.65 20.52
N GLU A 57 6.25 -10.13 21.64
CA GLU A 57 7.22 -10.84 22.48
C GLU A 57 6.62 -12.11 23.07
N HIS A 58 5.37 -12.05 23.58
CA HIS A 58 4.67 -13.22 24.10
C HIS A 58 4.48 -14.33 23.04
N LEU A 59 4.20 -13.94 21.79
CA LEU A 59 4.05 -14.87 20.67
C LEU A 59 5.39 -15.35 20.08
N GLY A 60 6.53 -14.83 20.53
CA GLY A 60 7.84 -15.11 19.93
C GLY A 60 8.02 -14.50 18.53
N LEU A 61 7.19 -13.52 18.17
CA LEU A 61 7.16 -12.86 16.85
C LEU A 61 7.85 -11.48 16.85
N TRP A 62 8.44 -11.07 17.97
CA TRP A 62 9.15 -9.80 18.04
C TRP A 62 10.41 -9.81 17.18
N ALA A 63 10.32 -9.15 16.01
CA ALA A 63 11.40 -9.03 15.04
C ALA A 63 11.55 -7.56 14.59
N PRO A 64 12.17 -6.69 15.41
CA PRO A 64 12.38 -5.30 15.02
C PRO A 64 13.19 -5.26 13.73
N ARG A 65 12.60 -4.72 12.66
CA ARG A 65 13.30 -4.60 11.38
C ARG A 65 14.51 -3.71 11.58
N LYS A 66 15.69 -4.20 11.17
CA LYS A 66 16.84 -3.32 10.95
C LYS A 66 16.40 -2.23 9.95
N PRO A 67 16.84 -0.97 10.14
CA PRO A 67 16.60 0.07 9.15
C PRO A 67 16.98 -0.46 7.77
N ARG A 68 16.01 -0.52 6.85
CA ARG A 68 16.31 -0.92 5.48
C ARG A 68 17.26 0.13 4.92
N GLN A 69 18.48 -0.28 4.58
CA GLN A 69 19.55 0.62 4.09
C GLN A 69 19.15 1.34 2.80
N ASN A 70 18.19 0.78 2.05
CA ASN A 70 17.81 1.25 0.72
C ASN A 70 16.42 1.91 0.70
N GLN A 71 15.98 2.49 1.82
CA GLN A 71 14.80 3.36 1.77
C GLN A 71 15.16 4.58 0.94
N ARG A 72 14.33 4.88 -0.08
CA ARG A 72 14.43 6.15 -0.78
C ARG A 72 14.26 7.24 0.28
N ALA A 73 15.23 8.15 0.37
CA ALA A 73 15.06 9.32 1.23
C ALA A 73 13.74 10.02 0.87
N PRO A 74 13.07 10.67 1.85
CA PRO A 74 11.98 11.58 1.53
C PRO A 74 12.41 12.48 0.37
N PRO A 75 11.51 12.81 -0.57
CA PRO A 75 11.82 13.80 -1.59
C PRO A 75 12.45 15.01 -0.90
N ALA A 76 13.66 15.37 -1.30
CA ALA A 76 14.28 16.59 -0.81
C ALA A 76 13.28 17.72 -1.04
N ASP A 77 13.09 18.56 -0.03
CA ASP A 77 12.20 19.71 -0.09
C ASP A 77 12.67 20.55 -1.27
N ARG A 78 12.04 20.33 -2.44
CA ARG A 78 12.42 21.00 -3.67
C ARG A 78 11.97 22.42 -3.40
N LYS A 79 12.93 23.31 -3.06
CA LYS A 79 12.70 24.75 -3.03
C LYS A 79 11.78 25.04 -4.20
N VAL A 80 10.56 25.47 -3.86
CA VAL A 80 9.50 25.76 -4.82
C VAL A 80 10.17 26.60 -5.89
N ILE A 81 10.38 26.01 -7.06
CA ILE A 81 10.65 26.82 -8.23
C ILE A 81 9.39 27.68 -8.34
N ASP A 82 9.52 29.01 -8.40
CA ASP A 82 8.43 29.99 -8.52
C ASP A 82 7.70 29.85 -9.88
N GLY A 83 7.40 28.63 -10.30
CA GLY A 83 6.49 28.32 -11.37
C GLY A 83 5.06 28.51 -10.87
N PRO A 84 4.12 28.81 -11.78
CA PRO A 84 2.72 28.97 -11.42
C PRO A 84 2.26 27.73 -10.66
N LYS A 85 1.79 27.94 -9.42
CA LYS A 85 1.15 26.90 -8.61
C LYS A 85 0.09 26.24 -9.52
N PRO A 86 0.13 24.93 -9.77
CA PRO A 86 -0.95 24.29 -10.49
C PRO A 86 -2.24 24.61 -9.73
N PRO A 87 -3.35 24.90 -10.43
CA PRO A 87 -4.60 25.20 -9.76
C PRO A 87 -4.88 24.08 -8.76
N VAL A 88 -5.17 24.45 -7.52
CA VAL A 88 -5.57 23.49 -6.49
C VAL A 88 -6.81 22.80 -7.05
N GLN A 89 -6.66 21.58 -7.55
CA GLN A 89 -7.80 20.76 -7.88
C GLN A 89 -8.45 20.43 -6.54
N GLU A 90 -9.62 21.03 -6.31
CA GLU A 90 -10.50 20.66 -5.22
C GLU A 90 -10.96 19.22 -5.50
N TRP A 91 -10.39 18.26 -4.77
CA TRP A 91 -10.78 16.87 -4.87
C TRP A 91 -12.13 16.70 -4.16
N THR A 92 -13.23 17.04 -4.84
CA THR A 92 -14.56 16.62 -4.41
C THR A 92 -14.63 15.10 -4.57
N TYR A 93 -14.70 14.41 -3.44
CA TYR A 93 -15.00 12.98 -3.43
C TYR A 93 -16.32 12.74 -4.15
N HIS A 94 -16.26 12.18 -5.35
CA HIS A 94 -17.44 11.65 -6.02
C HIS A 94 -17.62 10.23 -5.52
N ALA A 95 -18.77 9.98 -4.87
CA ALA A 95 -19.12 8.62 -4.45
C ALA A 95 -19.05 7.70 -5.67
N VAL A 96 -18.35 6.58 -5.52
CA VAL A 96 -18.30 5.55 -6.56
C VAL A 96 -19.74 5.06 -6.74
N PRO A 97 -20.30 5.13 -7.96
CA PRO A 97 -21.66 4.67 -8.19
C PRO A 97 -21.77 3.18 -7.85
N ASP A 98 -22.88 2.79 -7.25
CA ASP A 98 -23.17 1.39 -6.92
C ASP A 98 -23.04 0.54 -8.19
N ILE A 99 -22.03 -0.33 -8.19
CA ILE A 99 -21.77 -1.29 -9.25
C ILE A 99 -22.64 -2.52 -8.93
N ALA A 100 -23.93 -2.41 -9.28
CA ALA A 100 -24.87 -3.53 -9.28
C ALA A 100 -24.66 -4.41 -10.51
#